data_AF-A0A7S2RAG4-F1
#
_entry.id   AF-A0A7S2RAG4-F1
#
_cell.length_a   1.000
_cell.length_b   1.000
_cell.length_c   1.000
_cell.angle_alpha   90.00
_cell.angle_beta   90.00
_cell.angle_gamma   90.00
#
_symmetry.space_group_name_H-M   'P 1'
#
loop_
_entity.id
_entity.type
_entity.pdbx_description
1 polymer ?
#
loop_
_entity_poly.entity_id
_entity_poly.type
_entity_poly.pdbx_seq_one_letter_code
_entity_poly.pdbx_strand_id
1 'polypeptide(L)'
;MQVNEMKTIRRSFNRANLRYSVVEKEDDKTGAEALATYIKSWVKRSRHLTSGIVYCLTQDDTKQLASFLVRKGVSADYYHGGMNTSDRQLVQTGWMVGKIQVICATIAYGMGIDKKNVRFVVHFQLSKSIEGYYQESGRAGRDGKHSECVLFYNPKDVSRVKKIITMPKKGKTRNMKERDIKKLEKVAEYCENRLQCRRQQLLLHFNEHCPIQRCNGSCDNCEK
;
A
#
# COMPACT_ATOMS: atom_id res chain seq x y z
N MET A 1 27.45 30.59 17.84
CA MET A 1 26.48 30.72 16.72
C MET A 1 25.08 30.52 17.29
N GLN A 2 24.36 31.61 17.56
CA GLN A 2 22.92 31.54 17.81
C GLN A 2 22.24 31.36 16.46
N VAL A 3 21.52 30.25 16.28
CA VAL A 3 20.67 30.06 15.10
C VAL A 3 19.43 30.90 15.31
N ASN A 4 19.38 32.09 14.71
CA ASN A 4 18.17 32.92 14.68
C ASN A 4 17.03 32.19 13.96
N GLU A 5 15.80 32.39 14.46
CA GLU A 5 14.50 31.86 14.00
C GLU A 5 14.51 30.84 12.84
N MET A 6 14.36 29.56 13.18
CA MET A 6 14.14 28.49 12.22
C MET A 6 12.68 28.50 11.74
N LYS A 7 12.42 29.02 10.53
CA LYS A 7 11.10 28.93 9.91
C LYS A 7 10.82 27.49 9.45
N THR A 8 9.86 26.83 10.08
CA THR A 8 9.43 25.48 9.73
C THR A 8 8.24 25.53 8.77
N ILE A 9 8.40 25.03 7.54
CA ILE A 9 7.31 24.90 6.56
C ILE A 9 6.79 23.46 6.60
N ARG A 10 5.54 23.28 6.99
CA ARG A 10 4.86 21.98 6.99
C ARG A 10 3.72 21.99 5.98
N ARG A 11 3.79 21.12 4.96
CA ARG A 11 2.64 20.86 4.09
C ARG A 11 1.75 19.79 4.72
N SER A 12 0.45 19.87 4.42
CA SER A 12 -0.54 18.87 4.82
C SER A 12 -0.17 17.50 4.26
N PHE A 13 -0.42 16.44 5.03
CA PHE A 13 -0.34 15.04 4.61
C PHE A 13 -1.59 14.63 3.79
N ASN A 14 -2.57 15.51 3.61
CA ASN A 14 -3.77 15.19 2.87
C ASN A 14 -3.50 15.09 1.35
N ARG A 15 -3.87 13.94 0.77
CA ARG A 15 -3.87 13.69 -0.67
C ARG A 15 -5.29 13.55 -1.18
N ALA A 16 -5.96 14.66 -1.48
CA ALA A 16 -7.41 14.70 -1.78
C ALA A 16 -7.84 13.81 -2.95
N ASN A 17 -6.94 13.51 -3.88
CA ASN A 17 -7.21 12.66 -5.04
C ASN A 17 -7.17 11.15 -4.77
N LEU A 18 -6.81 10.73 -3.54
CA LEU A 18 -6.77 9.33 -3.14
C LEU A 18 -8.06 8.92 -2.43
N ARG A 19 -8.67 7.85 -2.93
CA ARG A 19 -9.78 7.16 -2.26
C ARG A 19 -9.23 6.01 -1.42
N TYR A 20 -9.65 5.91 -0.16
CA TYR A 20 -9.19 4.86 0.76
C TYR A 20 -10.29 3.86 1.08
N SER A 21 -9.99 2.57 1.01
CA SER A 21 -10.92 1.51 1.42
C SER A 21 -10.22 0.34 2.09
N VAL A 22 -10.92 -0.30 3.02
CA VAL A 22 -10.52 -1.58 3.61
C VAL A 22 -11.55 -2.62 3.19
N VAL A 23 -11.09 -3.68 2.55
CA VAL A 23 -11.91 -4.79 2.06
C VAL A 23 -11.57 -6.02 2.89
N GLU A 24 -12.61 -6.72 3.34
CA GLU A 24 -12.44 -7.95 4.10
C GLU A 24 -11.90 -9.07 3.19
N LYS A 25 -10.89 -9.80 3.66
CA LYS A 25 -10.25 -10.91 2.96
C LYS A 25 -10.40 -12.16 3.81
N GLU A 26 -11.23 -13.11 3.38
CA GLU A 26 -11.44 -14.38 4.09
C GLU A 26 -10.17 -15.24 4.10
N ASP A 27 -9.53 -15.39 2.94
CA ASP A 27 -8.28 -16.11 2.74
C ASP A 27 -7.52 -15.58 1.51
N ASP A 28 -6.30 -16.06 1.31
CA ASP A 28 -5.43 -15.59 0.21
C ASP A 28 -5.93 -16.04 -1.18
N LYS A 29 -6.66 -17.16 -1.30
CA LYS A 29 -7.21 -17.64 -2.58
C LYS A 29 -8.42 -16.81 -3.00
N THR A 30 -9.41 -16.67 -2.12
CA THR A 30 -10.61 -15.84 -2.38
C THR A 30 -10.22 -14.37 -2.56
N GLY A 31 -9.29 -13.88 -1.74
CA GLY A 31 -8.71 -12.55 -1.89
C GLY A 31 -8.04 -12.32 -3.25
N ALA A 32 -7.28 -13.29 -3.75
CA ALA A 32 -6.60 -13.16 -5.05
C ALA A 32 -7.59 -13.12 -6.22
N GLU A 33 -8.70 -13.87 -6.16
CA GLU A 33 -9.80 -13.80 -7.13
C GLU A 33 -10.47 -12.42 -7.13
N ALA A 34 -10.78 -11.90 -5.94
CA ALA A 34 -11.35 -10.56 -5.78
C ALA A 34 -10.40 -9.47 -6.30
N LEU A 35 -9.10 -9.59 -6.01
CA LEU A 35 -8.06 -8.71 -6.53
C LEU A 35 -7.98 -8.74 -8.05
N ALA A 36 -7.97 -9.93 -8.66
CA ALA A 36 -7.94 -10.07 -10.12
C ALA A 36 -9.17 -9.39 -10.76
N THR A 37 -10.35 -9.57 -10.17
CA THR A 37 -11.59 -8.94 -10.61
C THR A 37 -11.51 -7.41 -10.48
N TYR A 38 -11.02 -6.92 -9.35
CA TYR A 38 -10.79 -5.49 -9.11
C TYR A 38 -9.85 -4.87 -10.15
N ILE A 39 -8.69 -5.50 -10.41
CA ILE A 39 -7.72 -5.02 -11.40
C ILE A 39 -8.32 -4.99 -12.80
N LYS A 40 -9.04 -6.05 -13.20
CA LYS A 40 -9.71 -6.11 -14.51
C LYS A 40 -10.74 -4.99 -14.68
N SER A 41 -11.46 -4.62 -13.62
CA SER A 41 -12.39 -3.49 -13.66
C SER A 41 -11.67 -2.18 -14.00
N TRP A 42 -10.46 -1.97 -13.47
CA TRP A 42 -9.64 -0.80 -13.75
C TRP A 42 -9.09 -0.81 -15.18
N VAL A 43 -8.61 -1.97 -15.64
CA VAL A 43 -8.10 -2.17 -16.99
C VAL A 43 -9.18 -1.89 -18.03
N LYS A 44 -10.41 -2.39 -17.81
CA LYS A 44 -11.58 -2.14 -18.67
C LYS A 44 -11.94 -0.66 -18.73
N ARG A 45 -12.06 0.01 -17.57
CA ARG A 45 -12.41 1.45 -17.48
C ARG A 45 -11.35 2.36 -18.09
N SER A 46 -10.08 1.98 -18.00
CA SER A 46 -8.94 2.82 -18.43
C SER A 46 -8.44 2.49 -19.83
N ARG A 47 -9.16 1.66 -20.61
CA ARG A 47 -8.75 1.17 -21.94
C ARG A 47 -7.30 0.66 -21.94
N HIS A 48 -6.97 -0.17 -20.95
CA HIS A 48 -5.64 -0.76 -20.74
C HIS A 48 -4.50 0.20 -20.33
N LEU A 49 -4.77 1.50 -20.16
CA LEU A 49 -3.79 2.51 -19.72
C LEU A 49 -3.78 2.69 -18.19
N THR A 50 -3.71 1.59 -17.45
CA THR A 50 -3.65 1.62 -15.98
C THR A 50 -2.37 0.99 -15.47
N SER A 51 -1.81 1.59 -14.41
CA SER A 51 -0.67 1.04 -13.69
C SER A 51 -1.00 0.94 -12.22
N GLY A 52 -0.67 -0.19 -11.63
CA GLY A 52 -0.93 -0.47 -10.23
C GLY A 52 0.23 -1.14 -9.51
N ILE A 53 0.20 -1.04 -8.19
CA ILE A 53 1.14 -1.72 -7.30
C ILE A 53 0.32 -2.58 -6.34
N VAL A 54 0.76 -3.80 -6.09
CA VAL A 54 0.20 -4.70 -5.10
C VAL A 54 1.29 -5.04 -4.08
N TYR A 55 1.19 -4.47 -2.88
CA TYR A 55 2.11 -4.75 -1.78
C TYR A 55 1.79 -6.10 -1.12
N CYS A 56 2.82 -6.94 -1.03
CA CYS A 56 2.78 -8.26 -0.43
C CYS A 56 3.76 -8.36 0.76
N LEU A 57 3.51 -9.30 1.66
CA LEU A 57 4.28 -9.44 2.89
C LEU A 57 5.70 -9.99 2.66
N THR A 58 5.83 -11.03 1.84
CA THR A 58 7.11 -11.72 1.58
C THR A 58 7.46 -11.76 0.10
N GLN A 59 8.72 -12.09 -0.20
CA GLN A 59 9.18 -12.27 -1.59
C GLN A 59 8.43 -13.40 -2.29
N ASP A 60 8.14 -14.46 -1.56
CA ASP A 60 7.41 -15.60 -2.10
C ASP A 60 5.94 -15.23 -2.40
N ASP A 61 5.28 -14.48 -1.50
CA ASP A 61 3.93 -13.95 -1.75
C ASP A 61 3.87 -13.13 -3.05
N THR A 62 4.90 -12.30 -3.34
CA THR A 62 4.94 -11.53 -4.59
C THR A 62 4.96 -12.40 -5.84
N LYS A 63 5.76 -13.48 -5.83
CA LYS A 63 5.89 -14.41 -6.96
C LYS A 63 4.60 -15.19 -7.18
N GLN A 64 4.04 -15.73 -6.10
CA GLN A 64 2.81 -16.51 -6.14
C GLN A 64 1.64 -15.66 -6.64
N LEU A 65 1.50 -14.44 -6.12
CA LEU A 65 0.41 -13.54 -6.51
C LEU A 65 0.56 -13.04 -7.95
N ALA A 66 1.76 -12.64 -8.38
CA ALA A 66 2.00 -12.26 -9.78
C ALA A 66 1.65 -13.41 -10.74
N SER A 67 2.11 -14.63 -10.43
CA SER A 67 1.81 -15.83 -11.23
C SER A 67 0.31 -16.12 -11.28
N PHE A 68 -0.40 -15.93 -10.17
CA PHE A 68 -1.85 -16.07 -10.12
C PHE A 68 -2.56 -15.03 -11.01
N LEU A 69 -2.17 -13.76 -10.92
CA LEU A 69 -2.73 -12.68 -11.72
C LEU A 69 -2.50 -12.90 -13.22
N VAL A 70 -1.32 -13.38 -13.62
CA VAL A 70 -1.01 -13.76 -15.00
C VAL A 70 -1.93 -14.87 -15.50
N ARG A 71 -2.15 -15.93 -14.71
CA ARG A 71 -3.12 -16.99 -15.06
C ARG A 71 -4.55 -16.48 -15.18
N LYS A 72 -4.88 -15.38 -14.50
CA LYS A 72 -6.17 -14.69 -14.63
C LYS A 72 -6.20 -13.70 -15.79
N GLY A 73 -5.15 -13.57 -16.60
CA GLY A 73 -5.11 -12.67 -17.76
C GLY A 73 -4.81 -11.21 -17.41
N VAL A 74 -4.17 -10.96 -16.25
CA VAL A 74 -3.65 -9.64 -15.89
C VAL A 74 -2.17 -9.56 -16.28
N SER A 75 -1.75 -8.48 -16.94
CA SER A 75 -0.32 -8.20 -17.15
C SER A 75 0.33 -7.81 -15.82
N ALA A 76 0.95 -8.78 -15.16
CA ALA A 76 1.54 -8.63 -13.84
C ALA A 76 2.94 -9.24 -13.77
N ASP A 77 3.79 -8.67 -12.94
CA ASP A 77 5.11 -9.21 -12.61
C ASP A 77 5.43 -8.95 -11.12
N TYR A 78 6.50 -9.55 -10.60
CA TYR A 78 6.92 -9.39 -9.21
C TYR A 78 8.19 -8.54 -9.07
N TYR A 79 8.33 -7.88 -7.92
CA TYR A 79 9.53 -7.12 -7.58
C TYR A 79 9.89 -7.25 -6.10
N HIS A 80 11.10 -7.75 -5.81
CA HIS A 80 11.62 -7.82 -4.45
C HIS A 80 13.15 -7.77 -4.38
N GLY A 81 13.69 -7.53 -3.18
CA GLY A 81 15.13 -7.35 -2.97
C GLY A 81 15.99 -8.59 -3.27
N GLY A 82 15.40 -9.78 -3.29
CA GLY A 82 16.08 -11.03 -3.64
C GLY A 82 16.23 -11.32 -5.15
N MET A 83 15.66 -10.50 -6.03
CA MET A 83 15.89 -10.61 -7.47
C MET A 83 17.29 -10.10 -7.83
N ASN A 84 17.88 -10.57 -8.93
CA ASN A 84 19.11 -9.96 -9.45
C ASN A 84 18.84 -8.53 -9.98
N THR A 85 19.89 -7.74 -10.16
CA THR A 85 19.75 -6.33 -10.55
C THR A 85 19.17 -6.16 -11.95
N SER A 86 19.56 -7.02 -12.91
CA SER A 86 19.08 -6.95 -14.30
C SER A 86 17.58 -7.20 -14.40
N ASP A 87 17.06 -8.20 -13.70
CA ASP A 87 15.64 -8.57 -13.71
C ASP A 87 14.81 -7.46 -13.06
N ARG A 88 15.28 -6.89 -11.95
CA ARG A 88 14.63 -5.73 -11.33
C ARG A 88 14.53 -4.55 -12.29
N GLN A 89 15.61 -4.27 -13.03
CA GLN A 89 15.63 -3.19 -14.01
C GLN A 89 14.69 -3.47 -15.19
N LEU A 90 14.64 -4.71 -15.67
CA LEU A 90 13.75 -5.11 -16.75
C LEU A 90 12.27 -4.95 -16.35
N VAL A 91 11.89 -5.47 -15.18
CA VAL A 91 10.52 -5.36 -14.64
C VAL A 91 10.15 -3.90 -14.41
N GLN A 92 11.04 -3.13 -13.78
CA GLN A 92 10.81 -1.71 -13.52
C GLN A 92 10.62 -0.93 -14.83
N THR A 93 11.51 -1.11 -15.82
CA THR A 93 11.38 -0.43 -17.11
C THR A 93 10.09 -0.84 -17.82
N GLY A 94 9.76 -2.14 -17.84
CA GLY A 94 8.53 -2.66 -18.42
C GLY A 94 7.27 -2.04 -17.82
N TRP A 95 7.23 -1.85 -16.50
CA TRP A 95 6.12 -1.19 -15.83
C TRP A 95 6.10 0.33 -16.01
N MET A 96 7.27 0.98 -16.05
CA MET A 96 7.37 2.41 -16.31
C MET A 96 6.76 2.78 -17.68
N VAL A 97 7.04 1.98 -18.71
CA VAL A 97 6.51 2.19 -20.08
C VAL A 97 5.13 1.57 -20.33
N GLY A 98 4.56 0.86 -19.34
CA GLY A 98 3.21 0.30 -19.41
C GLY A 98 3.09 -1.07 -20.10
N LYS A 99 4.20 -1.75 -20.41
CA LYS A 99 4.18 -3.16 -20.85
C LYS A 99 3.69 -4.09 -19.74
N ILE A 100 4.08 -3.80 -18.51
CA ILE A 100 3.59 -4.46 -17.29
C ILE A 100 2.56 -3.53 -16.63
N GLN A 101 1.34 -4.00 -16.39
CA GLN A 101 0.30 -3.17 -15.78
C GLN A 101 0.41 -3.17 -14.25
N VAL A 102 0.73 -4.31 -13.65
CA VAL A 102 0.74 -4.48 -12.19
C VAL A 102 2.08 -5.03 -11.73
N ILE A 103 2.64 -4.42 -10.68
CA ILE A 103 3.77 -5.01 -9.96
C ILE A 103 3.31 -5.50 -8.58
N CYS A 104 3.50 -6.79 -8.33
CA CYS A 104 3.42 -7.40 -7.00
C CYS A 104 4.77 -7.22 -6.29
N ALA A 105 4.79 -6.46 -5.20
CA ALA A 105 6.02 -5.96 -4.63
C ALA A 105 6.08 -6.14 -3.11
N THR A 106 7.29 -6.35 -2.58
CA THR A 106 7.54 -6.13 -1.15
C THR A 106 7.87 -4.65 -0.91
N ILE A 107 8.02 -4.25 0.35
CA ILE A 107 8.46 -2.89 0.77
C ILE A 107 9.77 -2.45 0.09
N ALA A 108 10.58 -3.40 -0.40
CA ALA A 108 11.78 -3.10 -1.19
C ALA A 108 11.48 -2.31 -2.49
N TYR A 109 10.25 -2.39 -2.99
CA TYR A 109 9.77 -1.59 -4.12
C TYR A 109 9.36 -0.20 -3.62
N GLY A 110 10.32 0.72 -3.62
CA GLY A 110 10.00 2.08 -3.21
C GLY A 110 11.07 3.14 -3.27
N MET A 111 12.35 2.77 -3.22
CA MET A 111 13.45 3.70 -3.42
C MET A 111 13.57 4.01 -4.92
N GLY A 112 13.37 5.27 -5.32
CA GLY A 112 13.63 5.75 -6.69
C GLY A 112 12.52 5.59 -7.73
N ILE A 113 11.33 5.11 -7.34
CA ILE A 113 10.21 4.94 -8.28
C ILE A 113 9.32 6.18 -8.27
N ASP A 114 9.25 6.85 -9.43
CA ASP A 114 8.41 8.03 -9.66
C ASP A 114 7.55 7.91 -10.92
N LYS A 115 6.63 6.92 -10.91
CA LYS A 115 5.58 6.85 -11.92
C LYS A 115 4.40 7.73 -11.48
N LYS A 116 4.12 8.80 -12.22
CA LYS A 116 3.09 9.77 -11.83
C LYS A 116 1.67 9.20 -11.89
N ASN A 117 1.42 8.30 -12.84
CA ASN A 117 0.10 7.83 -13.23
C ASN A 117 -0.31 6.46 -12.64
N VAL A 118 0.06 6.18 -11.39
CA VAL A 118 -0.38 4.97 -10.68
C VAL A 118 -1.83 5.12 -10.22
N ARG A 119 -2.73 4.27 -10.72
CA ARG A 119 -4.18 4.37 -10.50
C ARG A 119 -4.67 3.63 -9.28
N PHE A 120 -3.96 2.59 -8.86
CA PHE A 120 -4.27 1.93 -7.62
C PHE A 120 -3.02 1.44 -6.92
N VAL A 121 -3.06 1.48 -5.59
CA VAL A 121 -2.16 0.75 -4.71
C VAL A 121 -3.02 -0.18 -3.88
N VAL A 122 -2.70 -1.47 -3.93
CA VAL A 122 -3.37 -2.49 -3.12
C VAL A 122 -2.40 -3.04 -2.10
N HIS A 123 -2.83 -3.16 -0.86
CA HIS A 123 -2.14 -3.92 0.18
C HIS A 123 -2.81 -5.28 0.29
N PHE A 124 -2.22 -6.30 -0.33
CA PHE A 124 -2.76 -7.67 -0.28
C PHE A 124 -2.48 -8.36 1.07
N GLN A 125 -1.44 -7.89 1.76
CA GLN A 125 -1.21 -8.13 3.18
C GLN A 125 -0.86 -6.81 3.88
N LEU A 126 -1.00 -6.79 5.20
CA LEU A 126 -0.82 -5.61 6.04
C LEU A 126 0.58 -4.99 5.95
N SER A 127 0.63 -3.66 5.88
CA SER A 127 1.83 -2.90 6.22
C SER A 127 2.20 -3.09 7.69
N LYS A 128 3.49 -2.90 8.00
CA LYS A 128 4.01 -3.05 9.38
C LYS A 128 3.68 -1.88 10.30
N SER A 129 3.24 -0.76 9.74
CA SER A 129 2.86 0.44 10.46
C SER A 129 1.99 1.37 9.61
N ILE A 130 1.31 2.32 10.24
CA ILE A 130 0.53 3.37 9.55
C ILE A 130 1.44 4.27 8.71
N GLU A 131 2.66 4.57 9.17
CA GLU A 131 3.63 5.33 8.38
C GLU A 131 4.03 4.60 7.11
N GLY A 132 4.27 3.28 7.21
CA GLY A 132 4.55 2.43 6.06
C GLY A 132 3.38 2.43 5.07
N TYR A 133 2.17 2.16 5.56
CA TYR A 133 0.96 2.18 4.75
C TYR A 133 0.75 3.53 4.04
N TYR A 134 0.92 4.65 4.75
CA TYR A 134 0.79 5.99 4.18
C TYR A 134 1.84 6.26 3.08
N GLN A 135 3.10 5.89 3.29
CA GLN A 135 4.15 6.07 2.28
C GLN A 135 3.93 5.19 1.04
N GLU A 136 3.50 3.94 1.26
CA GLU A 136 3.23 2.95 0.22
C GLU A 136 2.02 3.35 -0.63
N SER A 137 0.88 3.64 0.01
CA SER A 137 -0.35 4.10 -0.65
C SER A 137 -0.17 5.44 -1.35
N GLY A 138 0.66 6.34 -0.80
CA GLY A 138 0.98 7.65 -1.37
C GLY A 138 1.70 7.63 -2.73
N ARG A 139 2.11 6.44 -3.22
CA ARG A 139 2.61 6.24 -4.59
C ARG A 139 1.51 6.36 -5.65
N ALA A 140 0.26 6.17 -5.27
CA ALA A 140 -0.88 6.41 -6.14
C ALA A 140 -1.02 7.89 -6.49
N GLY A 141 -1.54 8.17 -7.70
CA GLY A 141 -2.09 9.47 -8.06
C GLY A 141 -1.16 10.66 -7.92
N ARG A 142 0.14 10.52 -8.21
CA ARG A 142 1.10 11.63 -8.16
C ARG A 142 0.87 12.67 -9.28
N ASP A 143 0.12 12.29 -10.31
CA ASP A 143 -0.45 13.18 -11.32
C ASP A 143 -1.68 13.97 -10.84
N GLY A 144 -2.10 13.80 -9.58
CA GLY A 144 -3.25 14.49 -9.00
C GLY A 144 -4.62 13.93 -9.43
N LYS A 145 -4.65 12.91 -10.29
CA LYS A 145 -5.90 12.28 -10.74
C LYS A 145 -6.43 11.28 -9.72
N HIS A 146 -7.72 11.00 -9.79
CA HIS A 146 -8.38 10.00 -8.94
C HIS A 146 -7.63 8.67 -8.99
N SER A 147 -7.30 8.14 -7.80
CA SER A 147 -6.61 6.88 -7.63
C SER A 147 -7.06 6.21 -6.33
N GLU A 148 -7.00 4.88 -6.27
CA GLU A 148 -7.53 4.10 -5.16
C GLU A 148 -6.43 3.42 -4.33
N CYS A 149 -6.58 3.47 -3.02
CA CYS A 149 -5.74 2.82 -2.03
C CYS A 149 -6.59 1.79 -1.29
N VAL A 150 -6.39 0.51 -1.60
CA VAL A 150 -7.26 -0.58 -1.11
C VAL A 150 -6.44 -1.52 -0.24
N LEU A 151 -6.88 -1.75 0.99
CA LEU A 151 -6.24 -2.71 1.89
C LEU A 151 -7.13 -3.94 2.05
N PHE A 152 -6.61 -5.12 1.69
CA PHE A 152 -7.27 -6.41 1.89
C PHE A 152 -6.93 -6.91 3.30
N TYR A 153 -7.91 -6.88 4.20
CA TYR A 153 -7.71 -7.18 5.60
C TYR A 153 -8.18 -8.58 5.97
N ASN A 154 -7.25 -9.37 6.50
CA ASN A 154 -7.54 -10.60 7.23
C ASN A 154 -6.88 -10.50 8.62
N PRO A 155 -7.63 -10.68 9.73
CA PRO A 155 -7.04 -10.68 11.07
C PRO A 155 -5.88 -11.69 11.24
N LYS A 156 -5.90 -12.81 10.49
CA LYS A 156 -4.80 -13.80 10.48
C LYS A 156 -3.48 -13.23 9.95
N ASP A 157 -3.52 -12.20 9.09
CA ASP A 157 -2.32 -11.54 8.59
C ASP A 157 -1.58 -10.79 9.70
N VAL A 158 -2.26 -10.30 10.73
CA VAL A 158 -1.62 -9.68 11.90
C VAL A 158 -0.63 -10.65 12.55
N SER A 159 -1.04 -11.91 12.71
CA SER A 159 -0.18 -12.97 13.25
C SER A 159 1.03 -13.26 12.34
N ARG A 160 0.84 -13.27 11.02
CA ARG A 160 1.93 -13.46 10.04
C ARG A 160 2.96 -12.33 10.12
N VAL A 161 2.49 -11.08 10.16
CA VAL A 161 3.38 -9.91 10.27
C VAL A 161 4.10 -9.91 11.63
N LYS A 162 3.40 -10.23 12.72
CA LYS A 162 3.99 -10.33 14.06
C LYS A 162 5.13 -11.35 14.10
N LYS A 163 4.94 -12.54 13.49
CA LYS A 163 6.02 -13.55 13.35
C LYS A 163 7.25 -12.98 12.63
N ILE A 164 7.05 -12.23 11.55
CA ILE A 164 8.17 -11.59 10.81
C ILE A 164 8.86 -10.52 11.67
N ILE A 165 8.11 -9.75 12.46
CA ILE A 165 8.67 -8.73 13.35
C ILE A 165 9.54 -9.37 14.44
N THR A 166 9.11 -10.52 14.97
CA THR A 166 9.76 -11.22 16.10
C THR A 166 10.92 -12.11 15.68
N MET A 167 11.06 -12.46 14.39
CA MET A 167 12.20 -13.22 13.87
C MET A 167 13.56 -12.63 14.33
N PRO A 168 14.55 -13.48 14.64
CA PRO A 168 15.90 -13.02 14.96
C PRO A 168 16.49 -12.21 13.81
N LYS A 169 16.97 -11.00 14.11
CA LYS A 169 17.67 -10.14 13.14
C LYS A 169 18.79 -9.40 13.88
N LYS A 170 19.99 -9.44 13.31
CA LYS A 170 21.18 -8.78 13.88
C LYS A 170 20.86 -7.30 14.18
N GLY A 171 21.15 -6.86 15.40
CA GLY A 171 20.93 -5.49 15.86
C GLY A 171 19.50 -5.14 16.26
N LYS A 172 18.53 -6.06 16.21
CA LYS A 172 17.14 -5.79 16.63
C LYS A 172 16.88 -6.23 18.06
N THR A 173 16.80 -5.27 18.99
CA THR A 173 16.53 -5.54 20.41
C THR A 173 15.07 -5.93 20.67
N ARG A 174 14.79 -6.50 21.85
CA ARG A 174 13.42 -6.81 22.29
C ARG A 174 12.53 -5.56 22.29
N ASN A 175 13.00 -4.45 22.86
CA ASN A 175 12.26 -3.19 22.90
C ASN A 175 11.94 -2.66 21.49
N MET A 176 12.83 -2.86 20.51
CA MET A 176 12.53 -2.52 19.11
C MET A 176 11.42 -3.38 18.53
N LYS A 177 11.41 -4.69 18.80
CA LYS A 177 10.35 -5.60 18.34
C LYS A 177 9.01 -5.23 18.97
N GLU A 178 8.98 -4.93 20.27
CA GLU A 178 7.76 -4.50 20.96
C GLU A 178 7.19 -3.19 20.40
N ARG A 179 8.06 -2.22 20.07
CA ARG A 179 7.64 -0.99 19.36
C ARG A 179 7.05 -1.28 17.97
N ASP A 180 7.65 -2.18 17.22
CA ASP A 180 7.14 -2.57 15.89
C ASP A 180 5.79 -3.31 16.00
N ILE A 181 5.59 -4.11 17.05
CA ILE A 181 4.29 -4.76 17.31
C ILE A 181 3.21 -3.72 17.60
N LYS A 182 3.49 -2.72 18.45
CA LYS A 182 2.54 -1.61 18.70
C LYS A 182 2.18 -0.84 17.44
N LYS A 183 3.13 -0.70 16.51
CA LYS A 183 2.88 -0.08 15.21
C LYS A 183 1.96 -0.93 14.33
N LEU A 184 2.13 -2.25 14.35
CA LEU A 184 1.25 -3.18 13.64
C LEU A 184 -0.16 -3.18 14.22
N GLU A 185 -0.30 -3.13 15.56
CA GLU A 185 -1.59 -3.05 16.25
C GLU A 185 -2.41 -1.85 15.77
N LYS A 186 -1.78 -0.68 15.62
CA LYS A 186 -2.43 0.50 15.02
C LYS A 186 -2.92 0.29 13.58
N VAL A 187 -2.25 -0.55 12.79
CA VAL A 187 -2.73 -0.89 11.44
C VAL A 187 -3.96 -1.79 11.53
N ALA A 188 -3.98 -2.75 12.45
CA ALA A 188 -5.15 -3.59 12.69
C ALA A 188 -6.35 -2.75 13.16
N GLU A 189 -6.14 -1.85 14.13
CA GLU A 189 -7.14 -0.88 14.59
C GLU A 189 -7.69 -0.03 13.44
N TYR A 190 -6.81 0.47 12.56
CA TYR A 190 -7.22 1.20 11.36
C TYR A 190 -8.12 0.36 10.46
N CYS A 191 -7.83 -0.94 10.29
CA CYS A 191 -8.63 -1.83 9.44
C CYS A 191 -10.00 -2.13 10.06
N GLU A 192 -10.04 -2.37 11.37
CA GLU A 192 -11.23 -2.77 12.13
C GLU A 192 -12.18 -1.59 12.39
N ASN A 193 -11.68 -0.36 12.42
CA ASN A 193 -12.52 0.82 12.63
C ASN A 193 -13.40 1.11 11.40
N ARG A 194 -14.69 0.77 11.51
CA ARG A 194 -15.71 0.98 10.45
C ARG A 194 -16.51 2.27 10.59
N LEU A 195 -16.22 3.10 11.61
CA LEU A 195 -17.00 4.29 11.96
C LEU A 195 -16.30 5.59 11.56
N GLN A 196 -15.01 5.70 11.87
CA GLN A 196 -14.27 6.93 11.63
C GLN A 196 -13.79 7.02 10.18
N CYS A 197 -13.85 8.22 9.59
CA CYS A 197 -13.28 8.49 8.27
C CYS A 197 -11.83 8.01 8.15
N ARG A 198 -11.51 7.20 7.13
CA ARG A 198 -10.16 6.65 6.93
C ARG A 198 -9.09 7.74 6.84
N ARG A 199 -9.41 8.84 6.15
CA ARG A 199 -8.50 9.99 6.00
C ARG A 199 -8.26 10.68 7.34
N GLN A 200 -9.27 10.80 8.19
CA GLN A 200 -9.09 11.33 9.54
C GLN A 200 -8.17 10.44 10.36
N GLN A 201 -8.40 9.12 10.36
CA GLN A 201 -7.56 8.16 11.08
C GLN A 201 -6.08 8.30 10.67
N LEU A 202 -5.80 8.35 9.35
CA LEU A 202 -4.43 8.50 8.85
C LEU A 202 -3.80 9.84 9.22
N LEU A 203 -4.52 10.95 9.09
CA LEU A 203 -3.98 12.28 9.38
C LEU A 203 -3.76 12.51 10.88
N LEU A 204 -4.67 11.99 11.72
CA LEU A 204 -4.52 12.05 13.18
C LEU A 204 -3.27 11.32 13.65
N HIS A 205 -2.88 10.22 13.00
CA HIS A 205 -1.62 9.53 13.29
C HIS A 205 -0.39 10.44 13.11
N PHE A 206 -0.44 11.42 12.21
CA PHE A 206 0.59 12.44 12.00
C PHE A 206 0.34 13.74 12.77
N ASN A 207 -0.54 13.72 13.78
CA ASN A 207 -0.97 14.91 14.53
C ASN A 207 -1.54 16.01 13.61
N GLU A 208 -2.20 15.64 12.52
CA GLU A 208 -2.92 16.55 11.63
C GLU A 208 -4.43 16.31 11.75
N HIS A 209 -5.17 17.37 12.08
CA HIS A 209 -6.62 17.31 12.15
C HIS A 209 -7.24 17.58 10.78
N CYS A 210 -8.16 16.71 10.37
CA CYS A 210 -8.88 16.84 9.12
C CYS A 210 -10.39 16.83 9.40
N PRO A 211 -11.12 17.93 9.13
CA PRO A 211 -12.57 17.93 9.18
C PRO A 211 -13.13 16.86 8.23
N ILE A 212 -14.22 16.20 8.62
CA ILE A 212 -14.82 15.11 7.82
C ILE A 212 -15.25 15.58 6.43
N GLN A 213 -15.63 16.85 6.33
CA GLN A 213 -16.02 17.54 5.10
C GLN A 213 -14.90 17.52 4.05
N ARG A 214 -13.62 17.52 4.47
CA ARG A 214 -12.47 17.41 3.56
C ARG A 214 -12.27 16.02 2.98
N CYS A 215 -12.97 15.00 3.50
CA CYS A 215 -13.00 13.69 2.87
C CYS A 215 -13.86 13.69 1.61
N ASN A 216 -14.97 14.45 1.61
CA ASN A 216 -15.91 14.52 0.49
C ASN A 216 -16.33 13.13 -0.03
N GLY A 217 -16.66 12.21 0.89
CA GLY A 217 -17.06 10.84 0.54
C GLY A 217 -15.96 9.96 -0.08
N SER A 218 -14.69 10.36 -0.08
CA SER A 218 -13.60 9.60 -0.73
C SER A 218 -13.01 8.47 0.13
N CYS A 219 -13.79 7.91 1.06
CA CYS A 219 -13.39 6.66 1.71
C CYS A 219 -14.60 5.79 2.06
N ASP A 220 -14.38 4.48 2.11
CA ASP A 220 -15.40 3.46 2.42
C ASP A 220 -16.26 3.77 3.66
N ASN A 221 -15.70 4.34 4.73
CA ASN A 221 -16.46 4.69 5.94
C ASN A 221 -17.30 5.97 5.81
N CYS A 222 -17.03 6.83 4.82
CA CYS A 222 -17.81 8.04 4.55
C CYS A 222 -18.78 7.89 3.38
N GLU A 223 -18.75 6.75 2.69
CA GLU A 223 -19.70 6.40 1.62
C GLU A 223 -20.93 5.65 2.15
N LYS A 224 -20.88 5.21 3.41
CA LYS A 224 -21.96 4.51 4.09
C LYS A 224 -23.03 5.48 4.60
#